data_AF-A0A2D7VRG9-F1
#
_entry.id   AF-A0A2D7VRG9-F1
#
_cell.length_a   1.000
_cell.length_b   1.000
_cell.length_c   1.000
_cell.angle_alpha   90.00
_cell.angle_beta   90.00
_cell.angle_gamma   90.00
#
_symmetry.space_group_name_H-M   'P 1'
#
loop_
_entity.id
_entity.type
_entity.pdbx_description
1 polymer ?
#
loop_
_entity_poly.entity_id
_entity_poly.type
_entity_poly.pdbx_seq_one_letter_code
_entity_poly.pdbx_strand_id
1 'polypeptide(L)'
;MYNNLNFKIMRNLFLSAIALLIGTAMFAQFNNSNVLQVGLLNDSDVDQIGLLNDSDVLQLGALNASDVDQEGAFNTSTVAQIGIANTSRVDQLGIANDSDVLQFGALNDSEVDQIGILNGSTVTQIGIANDSDVGQFGVLNTSDVDQLGLANSSTVTQIGLANDSDVDQIGILNTSDVDQFGAGNGSTVFQFGLANDSDVDQIGILNTSTVAQLGIGNESDVFQFGLANDSDVTQIGFFNTSLVNQIGAFNTSDVLQTGLGHNSVVNQLGVGNMSSVTQSN
;
A
#
# COMPACT_ATOMS: atom_id res chain seq x y z
N MET A 1 67.46 16.99 -18.64
CA MET A 1 66.66 16.35 -17.58
C MET A 1 65.40 17.12 -17.20
N TYR A 2 65.40 18.47 -17.19
CA TYR A 2 64.25 19.30 -16.82
C TYR A 2 62.97 19.10 -17.67
N ASN A 3 63.09 18.97 -19.01
CA ASN A 3 61.93 18.80 -19.89
C ASN A 3 61.16 17.48 -19.68
N ASN A 4 61.85 16.41 -19.28
CA ASN A 4 61.22 15.10 -19.09
C ASN A 4 60.42 15.04 -17.77
N LEU A 5 60.84 15.81 -16.76
CA LEU A 5 60.13 15.89 -15.48
C LEU A 5 58.82 16.69 -15.63
N ASN A 6 58.86 17.82 -16.34
CA ASN A 6 57.66 18.63 -16.61
C ASN A 6 56.62 17.90 -17.45
N PHE A 7 57.06 17.11 -18.45
CA PHE A 7 56.15 16.30 -19.26
C PHE A 7 55.46 15.20 -18.43
N LYS A 8 56.20 14.57 -17.51
CA LYS A 8 55.66 13.52 -16.63
C LYS A 8 54.68 14.08 -15.60
N ILE A 9 54.96 15.27 -15.06
CA ILE A 9 54.07 16.00 -14.14
C ILE A 9 52.77 16.40 -14.86
N MET A 10 52.86 17.02 -16.06
CA MET A 10 51.67 17.40 -16.83
C MET A 10 50.81 16.20 -17.23
N ARG A 11 51.43 15.08 -17.62
CA ARG A 11 50.70 13.84 -17.94
C ARG A 11 49.94 13.29 -16.72
N ASN A 12 50.58 13.30 -15.55
CA ASN A 12 49.94 12.82 -14.32
C ASN A 12 48.83 13.76 -13.86
N LEU A 13 49.01 15.08 -14.03
CA LEU A 13 47.98 16.08 -13.74
C LEU A 13 46.76 15.91 -14.65
N PHE A 14 46.99 15.65 -15.94
CA PHE A 14 45.94 15.40 -16.93
C PHE A 14 45.16 14.11 -16.65
N LEU A 15 45.87 13.03 -16.30
CA LEU A 15 45.23 11.77 -15.91
C LEU A 15 44.43 11.90 -14.60
N SER A 16 44.94 12.67 -13.63
CA SER A 16 44.22 12.98 -12.39
C SER A 16 42.97 13.81 -12.64
N ALA A 17 43.04 14.79 -13.54
CA ALA A 17 41.89 15.63 -13.90
C ALA A 17 40.82 14.81 -14.64
N ILE A 18 41.21 13.91 -15.54
CA ILE A 18 40.29 12.98 -16.21
C ILE A 18 39.68 12.00 -15.21
N ALA A 19 40.47 11.44 -14.29
CA ALA A 19 39.95 10.56 -13.25
C ALA A 19 38.98 11.29 -12.30
N LEU A 20 39.24 12.57 -12.00
CA LEU A 20 38.33 13.41 -11.25
C LEU A 20 37.06 13.73 -12.05
N LEU A 21 37.16 14.04 -13.35
CA LEU A 21 36.03 14.32 -14.24
C LEU A 21 35.13 13.09 -14.46
N ILE A 22 35.73 11.92 -14.68
CA ILE A 22 35.01 10.64 -14.78
C ILE A 22 34.42 10.26 -13.41
N GLY A 23 35.19 10.48 -12.34
CA GLY A 23 34.73 10.30 -10.97
C GLY A 23 33.62 11.27 -10.56
N THR A 24 33.51 12.46 -11.16
CA THR A 24 32.38 13.37 -10.93
C THR A 24 31.19 13.07 -11.84
N ALA A 25 31.43 12.55 -13.04
CA ALA A 25 30.37 12.17 -13.99
C ALA A 25 29.70 10.84 -13.63
N MET A 26 30.41 9.92 -12.96
CA MET A 26 29.86 8.66 -12.45
C MET A 26 29.04 8.81 -11.15
N PHE A 27 28.99 10.01 -10.57
CA PHE A 27 28.22 10.33 -9.37
C PHE A 27 27.17 11.43 -9.62
N ALA A 28 26.80 11.70 -10.88
CA ALA A 28 25.62 12.49 -11.17
C ALA A 28 24.38 11.63 -10.89
N GLN A 29 23.70 11.92 -9.78
CA GLN A 29 22.38 11.40 -9.45
C GLN A 29 21.42 11.80 -10.58
N PHE A 30 20.91 10.83 -11.34
CA PHE A 30 19.89 11.09 -12.37
C PHE A 30 18.50 10.91 -11.74
N ASN A 31 18.10 11.76 -10.82
CA ASN A 31 16.73 11.75 -10.30
C ASN A 31 15.88 12.72 -11.13
N ASN A 32 14.63 12.35 -11.42
CA ASN A 32 13.67 13.17 -12.14
C ASN A 32 12.49 13.47 -11.22
N SER A 33 12.16 14.74 -11.06
CA SER A 33 10.97 15.16 -10.31
C SER A 33 10.23 16.23 -11.11
N ASN A 34 8.95 16.00 -11.37
CA ASN A 34 8.04 16.97 -11.97
C ASN A 34 6.92 17.30 -10.98
N VAL A 35 6.85 18.57 -10.56
CA VAL A 35 5.77 19.07 -9.72
C VAL A 35 4.94 20.10 -10.49
N LEU A 36 3.64 19.83 -10.70
CA LEU A 36 2.69 20.76 -11.31
C LEU A 36 1.59 21.13 -10.31
N GLN A 37 1.62 22.37 -9.85
CA GLN A 37 0.62 22.94 -8.95
C GLN A 37 -0.25 23.97 -9.69
N VAL A 38 -1.56 23.76 -9.70
CA VAL A 38 -2.54 24.72 -10.25
C VAL A 38 -3.61 25.01 -9.20
N GLY A 39 -3.63 26.24 -8.71
CA GLY A 39 -4.65 26.79 -7.83
C GLY A 39 -4.07 27.57 -6.67
N LEU A 40 -4.66 27.49 -5.47
CA LEU A 40 -4.33 28.37 -4.34
C LEU A 40 -3.75 27.58 -3.16
N LEU A 41 -2.57 27.99 -2.67
CA LEU A 41 -1.97 27.45 -1.44
C LEU A 41 -1.77 25.92 -1.46
N ASN A 42 -1.49 25.33 -2.62
CA ASN A 42 -1.00 23.95 -2.65
C ASN A 42 0.47 23.93 -2.23
N ASP A 43 0.88 22.88 -1.51
CA ASP A 43 2.23 22.68 -1.00
C ASP A 43 2.73 21.32 -1.47
N SER A 44 3.95 21.26 -1.99
CA SER A 44 4.55 20.01 -2.42
C SER A 44 6.02 20.03 -2.09
N ASP A 45 6.47 19.00 -1.38
CA ASP A 45 7.87 18.71 -1.12
C ASP A 45 8.23 17.38 -1.80
N VAL A 46 9.40 17.35 -2.43
CA VAL A 46 9.92 16.13 -3.07
C VAL A 46 11.43 16.07 -2.79
N ASP A 47 11.86 15.09 -1.99
CA ASP A 47 13.26 14.75 -1.77
C ASP A 47 13.61 13.44 -2.48
N GLN A 48 14.75 13.43 -3.18
CA GLN A 48 15.20 12.27 -3.96
C GLN A 48 16.69 12.05 -3.73
N ILE A 49 17.03 11.03 -2.94
CA ILE A 49 18.40 10.65 -2.64
C ILE A 49 18.72 9.34 -3.37
N GLY A 50 19.69 9.39 -4.30
CA GLY A 50 20.20 8.17 -4.95
C GLY A 50 20.21 8.25 -6.49
N LEU A 51 19.86 7.17 -7.19
CA LEU A 51 20.05 7.05 -8.65
C LEU A 51 18.76 6.66 -9.36
N LEU A 52 18.32 7.45 -10.34
CA LEU A 52 17.19 7.09 -11.23
C LEU A 52 15.86 6.98 -10.49
N ASN A 53 15.66 7.75 -9.41
CA ASN A 53 14.34 7.91 -8.82
C ASN A 53 13.50 8.87 -9.69
N ASP A 54 12.22 8.55 -9.86
CA ASP A 54 11.26 9.32 -10.65
C ASP A 54 10.05 9.71 -9.78
N SER A 55 9.68 10.97 -9.79
CA SER A 55 8.55 11.50 -9.03
C SER A 55 7.73 12.45 -9.90
N ASP A 56 6.43 12.18 -10.03
CA ASP A 56 5.48 13.04 -10.73
C ASP A 56 4.37 13.44 -9.75
N VAL A 57 4.31 14.73 -9.39
CA VAL A 57 3.29 15.29 -8.50
C VAL A 57 2.41 16.29 -9.26
N LEU A 58 1.10 16.04 -9.26
CA LEU A 58 0.07 16.91 -9.83
C LEU A 58 -0.90 17.36 -8.73
N GLN A 59 -0.95 18.66 -8.45
CA GLN A 59 -1.90 19.25 -7.49
C GLN A 59 -2.81 20.26 -8.17
N LEU A 60 -4.09 19.92 -8.33
CA LEU A 60 -5.13 20.79 -8.87
C LEU A 60 -6.12 21.17 -7.78
N GLY A 61 -6.29 22.48 -7.53
CA GLY A 61 -7.27 22.98 -6.56
C GLY A 61 -6.62 23.81 -5.45
N ALA A 62 -7.03 23.63 -4.19
CA ALA A 62 -6.55 24.50 -3.12
C ALA A 62 -6.18 23.74 -1.85
N LEU A 63 -5.14 24.20 -1.15
CA LEU A 63 -4.68 23.63 0.13
C LEU A 63 -4.25 22.16 0.05
N ASN A 64 -3.99 21.61 -1.14
CA ASN A 64 -3.50 20.24 -1.25
C ASN A 64 -2.03 20.19 -0.82
N ALA A 65 -1.64 19.17 -0.06
CA ALA A 65 -0.30 18.96 0.46
C ALA A 65 0.24 17.60 -0.02
N SER A 66 1.43 17.59 -0.62
CA SER A 66 2.11 16.35 -1.05
C SER A 66 3.53 16.34 -0.50
N ASP A 67 3.94 15.24 0.10
CA ASP A 67 5.32 15.00 0.55
C ASP A 67 5.79 13.69 -0.08
N VAL A 68 6.89 13.71 -0.83
CA VAL A 68 7.45 12.52 -1.48
C VAL A 68 8.93 12.42 -1.15
N ASP A 69 9.34 11.41 -0.37
CA ASP A 69 10.75 11.10 -0.09
C ASP A 69 11.14 9.78 -0.77
N GLN A 70 12.10 9.82 -1.68
CA GLN A 70 12.63 8.63 -2.36
C GLN A 70 14.12 8.46 -2.10
N GLU A 71 14.48 7.50 -1.24
CA GLU A 71 15.86 7.09 -1.00
C GLU A 71 16.17 5.75 -1.67
N GLY A 72 17.19 5.72 -2.54
CA GLY A 72 17.69 4.49 -3.16
C GLY A 72 17.79 4.58 -4.68
N ALA A 73 17.28 3.61 -5.42
CA ALA A 73 17.42 3.61 -6.88
C ALA A 73 16.20 3.07 -7.62
N PHE A 74 15.85 3.70 -8.73
CA PHE A 74 14.72 3.30 -9.59
C PHE A 74 13.35 3.38 -8.91
N ASN A 75 13.22 4.10 -7.78
CA ASN A 75 11.92 4.27 -7.14
C ASN A 75 11.06 5.22 -7.96
N THR A 76 9.79 4.87 -8.17
CA THR A 76 8.81 5.65 -8.94
C THR A 76 7.64 6.04 -8.04
N SER A 77 7.28 7.31 -8.02
CA SER A 77 6.13 7.81 -7.26
C SER A 77 5.30 8.75 -8.13
N THR A 78 4.02 8.44 -8.30
CA THR A 78 3.04 9.35 -8.90
C THR A 78 2.05 9.78 -7.85
N VAL A 79 1.84 11.10 -7.69
CA VAL A 79 0.84 11.64 -6.77
C VAL A 79 -0.04 12.64 -7.52
N ALA A 80 -1.34 12.39 -7.57
CA ALA A 80 -2.33 13.27 -8.19
C ALA A 80 -3.41 13.67 -7.17
N GLN A 81 -3.41 14.94 -6.76
CA GLN A 81 -4.38 15.50 -5.83
C GLN A 81 -5.27 16.52 -6.52
N ILE A 82 -6.55 16.21 -6.67
CA ILE A 82 -7.55 17.05 -7.34
C ILE A 82 -8.64 17.41 -6.34
N GLY A 83 -8.68 18.68 -5.94
CA GLY A 83 -9.73 19.21 -5.07
C GLY A 83 -9.18 20.08 -3.94
N ILE A 84 -9.68 19.89 -2.71
CA ILE A 84 -9.40 20.82 -1.60
C ILE A 84 -8.85 20.10 -0.38
N ALA A 85 -7.69 20.53 0.11
CA ALA A 85 -7.11 20.06 1.37
C ALA A 85 -6.88 18.53 1.41
N ASN A 86 -6.52 17.93 0.28
CA ASN A 86 -6.06 16.54 0.26
C ASN A 86 -4.58 16.49 0.66
N THR A 87 -4.19 15.50 1.45
CA THR A 87 -2.82 15.28 1.94
C THR A 87 -2.32 13.93 1.45
N SER A 88 -1.10 13.87 0.94
CA SER A 88 -0.46 12.64 0.48
C SER A 88 0.99 12.63 0.95
N ARG A 89 1.41 11.53 1.56
CA ARG A 89 2.79 11.25 1.95
C ARG A 89 3.23 9.94 1.28
N VAL A 90 4.35 9.97 0.57
CA VAL A 90 4.94 8.79 -0.05
C VAL A 90 6.41 8.71 0.33
N ASP A 91 6.77 7.71 1.13
CA ASP A 91 8.15 7.41 1.53
C ASP A 91 8.59 6.09 0.86
N GLN A 92 9.61 6.13 0.00
CA GLN A 92 10.14 4.96 -0.71
C GLN A 92 11.63 4.77 -0.44
N LEU A 93 11.96 3.80 0.43
CA LEU A 93 13.33 3.41 0.73
C LEU A 93 13.69 2.08 0.05
N GLY A 94 14.61 2.10 -0.90
CA GLY A 94 15.19 0.89 -1.48
C GLY A 94 15.30 0.90 -3.00
N ILE A 95 14.93 -0.19 -3.67
CA ILE A 95 15.16 -0.35 -5.11
C ILE A 95 13.89 -0.70 -5.85
N ALA A 96 13.55 0.10 -6.86
CA ALA A 96 12.44 -0.14 -7.77
C ALA A 96 11.07 -0.27 -7.08
N ASN A 97 10.87 0.45 -5.98
CA ASN A 97 9.55 0.57 -5.37
C ASN A 97 8.68 1.50 -6.24
N ASP A 98 7.39 1.21 -6.35
CA ASP A 98 6.42 1.92 -7.19
C ASP A 98 5.19 2.30 -6.37
N SER A 99 4.81 3.57 -6.42
CA SER A 99 3.63 4.10 -5.72
C SER A 99 2.83 4.99 -6.66
N ASP A 100 1.51 4.78 -6.71
CA ASP A 100 0.55 5.65 -7.39
C ASP A 100 -0.55 6.07 -6.41
N VAL A 101 -0.66 7.36 -6.14
CA VAL A 101 -1.66 7.92 -5.24
C VAL A 101 -2.55 8.91 -5.99
N LEU A 102 -3.84 8.60 -6.09
CA LEU A 102 -4.86 9.46 -6.69
C LEU A 102 -5.90 9.88 -5.65
N GLN A 103 -5.95 11.16 -5.32
CA GLN A 103 -6.95 11.73 -4.42
C GLN A 103 -7.84 12.72 -5.15
N PHE A 104 -9.12 12.40 -5.28
CA PHE A 104 -10.14 13.29 -5.85
C PHE A 104 -11.18 13.66 -4.80
N GLY A 105 -11.36 14.96 -4.56
CA GLY A 105 -12.37 15.49 -3.63
C GLY A 105 -11.75 16.34 -2.54
N ALA A 106 -12.10 16.12 -1.27
CA ALA A 106 -11.65 17.02 -0.20
C ALA A 106 -11.28 16.30 1.09
N LEU A 107 -10.25 16.80 1.79
CA LEU A 107 -9.80 16.26 3.07
C LEU A 107 -9.37 14.79 3.04
N ASN A 108 -9.09 14.23 1.86
CA ASN A 108 -8.58 12.87 1.77
C ASN A 108 -7.12 12.83 2.22
N ASP A 109 -6.73 11.79 2.94
CA ASP A 109 -5.39 11.60 3.48
C ASP A 109 -4.84 10.23 3.08
N SER A 110 -3.63 10.19 2.55
CA SER A 110 -2.99 8.97 2.06
C SER A 110 -1.55 8.94 2.51
N GLU A 111 -1.15 7.86 3.14
CA GLU A 111 0.23 7.56 3.50
C GLU A 111 0.66 6.24 2.85
N VAL A 112 1.81 6.25 2.20
CA VAL A 112 2.44 5.08 1.59
C VAL A 112 3.89 5.02 2.04
N ASP A 113 4.26 4.00 2.82
CA ASP A 113 5.64 3.69 3.21
C ASP A 113 6.09 2.36 2.57
N GLN A 114 7.08 2.42 1.69
CA GLN A 114 7.63 1.26 1.00
C GLN A 114 9.12 1.10 1.30
N ILE A 115 9.45 0.09 2.10
CA ILE A 115 10.83 -0.26 2.40
C ILE A 115 11.20 -1.61 1.77
N GLY A 116 12.16 -1.60 0.85
CA GLY A 116 12.76 -2.81 0.29
C GLY A 116 12.90 -2.80 -1.23
N ILE A 117 12.43 -3.85 -1.91
CA ILE A 117 12.69 -4.03 -3.35
C ILE A 117 11.43 -4.41 -4.09
N LEU A 118 11.09 -3.68 -5.16
CA LEU A 118 9.96 -3.99 -6.03
C LEU A 118 8.60 -4.06 -5.31
N ASN A 119 8.42 -3.28 -4.24
CA ASN A 119 7.11 -3.15 -3.63
C ASN A 119 6.25 -2.20 -4.48
N GLY A 120 4.96 -2.50 -4.61
CA GLY A 120 4.00 -1.75 -5.43
C GLY A 120 2.76 -1.36 -4.62
N SER A 121 2.36 -0.10 -4.67
CA SER A 121 1.17 0.39 -3.97
C SER A 121 0.36 1.30 -4.88
N THR A 122 -0.93 1.02 -4.98
CA THR A 122 -1.91 1.93 -5.61
C THR A 122 -2.91 2.36 -4.54
N VAL A 123 -3.14 3.66 -4.42
CA VAL A 123 -4.16 4.21 -3.53
C VAL A 123 -5.04 5.18 -4.31
N THR A 124 -6.34 4.88 -4.41
CA THR A 124 -7.34 5.76 -5.00
C THR A 124 -8.37 6.19 -3.95
N GLN A 125 -8.44 7.49 -3.67
CA GLN A 125 -9.44 8.06 -2.77
C GLN A 125 -10.34 9.04 -3.50
N ILE A 126 -11.61 8.69 -3.67
CA ILE A 126 -12.60 9.53 -4.32
C ILE A 126 -13.70 9.88 -3.31
N GLY A 127 -13.78 11.17 -2.95
CA GLY A 127 -14.82 11.67 -2.08
C GLY A 127 -14.29 12.61 -1.00
N ILE A 128 -14.75 12.43 0.24
CA ILE A 128 -14.44 13.36 1.32
C ILE A 128 -13.90 12.61 2.53
N ALA A 129 -12.80 13.10 3.10
CA ALA A 129 -12.24 12.61 4.36
C ALA A 129 -11.90 11.12 4.36
N ASN A 130 -11.61 10.52 3.20
CA ASN A 130 -11.13 9.15 3.14
C ASN A 130 -9.66 9.10 3.59
N ASP A 131 -9.28 8.02 4.25
CA ASP A 131 -8.01 7.85 4.95
C ASP A 131 -7.39 6.49 4.60
N SER A 132 -6.15 6.47 4.10
CA SER A 132 -5.48 5.24 3.69
C SER A 132 -4.05 5.27 4.19
N ASP A 133 -3.63 4.18 4.82
CA ASP A 133 -2.25 3.94 5.26
C ASP A 133 -1.77 2.60 4.69
N VAL A 134 -0.71 2.62 3.89
CA VAL A 134 -0.12 1.42 3.28
C VAL A 134 1.36 1.33 3.65
N GLY A 135 1.69 0.32 4.47
CA GLY A 135 3.06 -0.02 4.85
C GLY A 135 3.55 -1.32 4.22
N GLN A 136 4.56 -1.28 3.37
CA GLN A 136 5.12 -2.45 2.70
C GLN A 136 6.62 -2.62 3.01
N PHE A 137 6.94 -3.67 3.76
CA PHE A 137 8.30 -3.97 4.19
C PHE A 137 8.77 -5.31 3.62
N GLY A 138 9.69 -5.28 2.66
CA GLY A 138 10.27 -6.49 2.08
C GLY A 138 10.41 -6.46 0.57
N VAL A 139 9.96 -7.52 -0.11
CA VAL A 139 10.20 -7.68 -1.55
C VAL A 139 8.93 -8.09 -2.26
N LEU A 140 8.62 -7.43 -3.38
CA LEU A 140 7.49 -7.78 -4.26
C LEU A 140 6.11 -7.72 -3.59
N ASN A 141 5.96 -6.98 -2.50
CA ASN A 141 4.66 -6.80 -1.86
C ASN A 141 3.79 -5.86 -2.71
N THR A 142 2.50 -6.19 -2.89
CA THR A 142 1.56 -5.43 -3.71
C THR A 142 0.32 -5.06 -2.93
N SER A 143 -0.11 -3.81 -2.99
CA SER A 143 -1.32 -3.31 -2.33
C SER A 143 -2.12 -2.46 -3.30
N ASP A 144 -3.43 -2.65 -3.31
CA ASP A 144 -4.39 -1.81 -3.99
C ASP A 144 -5.47 -1.37 -2.99
N VAL A 145 -5.71 -0.07 -2.85
CA VAL A 145 -6.68 0.50 -1.92
C VAL A 145 -7.55 1.51 -2.63
N ASP A 146 -8.83 1.18 -2.80
CA ASP A 146 -9.83 1.99 -3.49
C ASP A 146 -10.93 2.42 -2.51
N GLN A 147 -10.97 3.71 -2.16
CA GLN A 147 -11.94 4.29 -1.24
C GLN A 147 -12.85 5.29 -1.94
N LEU A 148 -14.11 4.90 -2.16
CA LEU A 148 -15.15 5.75 -2.75
C LEU A 148 -16.20 6.14 -1.72
N GLY A 149 -16.29 7.44 -1.39
CA GLY A 149 -17.37 7.99 -0.58
C GLY A 149 -16.93 8.94 0.52
N LEU A 150 -17.40 8.72 1.76
CA LEU A 150 -17.18 9.65 2.87
C LEU A 150 -16.58 8.93 4.08
N ALA A 151 -15.42 9.39 4.53
CA ALA A 151 -14.81 8.95 5.78
C ALA A 151 -14.57 7.44 5.85
N ASN A 152 -14.24 6.81 4.73
CA ASN A 152 -13.74 5.44 4.74
C ASN A 152 -12.27 5.42 5.20
N SER A 153 -11.85 4.40 5.93
CA SER A 153 -10.49 4.25 6.45
C SER A 153 -9.95 2.85 6.16
N SER A 154 -8.72 2.77 5.66
CA SER A 154 -8.08 1.51 5.29
C SER A 154 -6.64 1.52 5.77
N THR A 155 -6.22 0.45 6.43
CA THR A 155 -4.83 0.22 6.81
C THR A 155 -4.38 -1.10 6.21
N VAL A 156 -3.23 -1.10 5.54
CA VAL A 156 -2.64 -2.30 4.94
C VAL A 156 -1.17 -2.38 5.34
N THR A 157 -0.80 -3.40 6.11
CA THR A 157 0.60 -3.69 6.45
C THR A 157 1.03 -5.03 5.85
N GLN A 158 2.06 -5.01 5.01
CA GLN A 158 2.63 -6.22 4.41
C GLN A 158 4.11 -6.35 4.74
N ILE A 159 4.46 -7.40 5.49
CA ILE A 159 5.85 -7.70 5.84
C ILE A 159 6.27 -9.05 5.25
N GLY A 160 7.25 -9.01 4.35
CA GLY A 160 7.90 -10.22 3.81
C GLY A 160 8.03 -10.25 2.29
N LEU A 161 7.58 -11.32 1.66
CA LEU A 161 7.84 -11.58 0.23
C LEU A 161 6.54 -11.85 -0.52
N ALA A 162 6.26 -11.04 -1.54
CA ALA A 162 5.16 -11.29 -2.48
C ALA A 162 3.80 -11.45 -1.80
N ASN A 163 3.54 -10.67 -0.75
CA ASN A 163 2.20 -10.54 -0.20
C ASN A 163 1.37 -9.62 -1.11
N ASP A 164 0.06 -9.84 -1.13
CA ASP A 164 -0.88 -9.15 -2.01
C ASP A 164 -2.15 -8.78 -1.23
N SER A 165 -2.54 -7.52 -1.27
CA SER A 165 -3.75 -7.01 -0.64
C SER A 165 -4.55 -6.14 -1.61
N ASP A 166 -5.87 -6.32 -1.60
CA ASP A 166 -6.83 -5.57 -2.38
C ASP A 166 -7.98 -5.13 -1.45
N VAL A 167 -8.16 -3.83 -1.26
CA VAL A 167 -9.17 -3.24 -0.37
C VAL A 167 -10.06 -2.27 -1.13
N ASP A 168 -11.33 -2.65 -1.30
CA ASP A 168 -12.37 -1.86 -1.94
C ASP A 168 -13.41 -1.39 -0.90
N GLN A 169 -13.48 -0.09 -0.64
CA GLN A 169 -14.44 0.51 0.28
C GLN A 169 -15.35 1.52 -0.42
N ILE A 170 -16.62 1.15 -0.59
CA ILE A 170 -17.64 1.99 -1.23
C ILE A 170 -18.72 2.34 -0.22
N GLY A 171 -18.84 3.63 0.10
CA GLY A 171 -19.91 4.16 0.93
C GLY A 171 -19.42 5.12 2.01
N ILE A 172 -19.82 4.88 3.26
CA ILE A 172 -19.59 5.84 4.35
C ILE A 172 -19.06 5.10 5.57
N LEU A 173 -17.99 5.63 6.19
CA LEU A 173 -17.46 5.12 7.46
C LEU A 173 -17.08 3.64 7.44
N ASN A 174 -16.76 3.06 6.28
CA ASN A 174 -16.25 1.68 6.26
C ASN A 174 -14.79 1.66 6.74
N THR A 175 -14.41 0.64 7.49
CA THR A 175 -13.08 0.46 8.07
C THR A 175 -12.52 -0.91 7.68
N SER A 176 -11.27 -0.96 7.25
CA SER A 176 -10.57 -2.19 6.92
C SER A 176 -9.15 -2.15 7.46
N ASP A 177 -8.73 -3.24 8.08
CA ASP A 177 -7.36 -3.48 8.51
C ASP A 177 -6.88 -4.80 7.91
N VAL A 178 -5.74 -4.78 7.22
CA VAL A 178 -5.15 -5.96 6.58
C VAL A 178 -3.68 -6.06 6.94
N ASP A 179 -3.36 -7.09 7.70
CA ASP A 179 -2.03 -7.41 8.19
C ASP A 179 -1.53 -8.73 7.57
N GLN A 180 -0.44 -8.68 6.81
CA GLN A 180 0.13 -9.85 6.15
C GLN A 180 1.60 -10.03 6.49
N PHE A 181 1.90 -11.04 7.30
CA PHE A 181 3.25 -11.40 7.70
C PHE A 181 3.69 -12.72 7.07
N GLY A 182 4.72 -12.69 6.22
CA GLY A 182 5.32 -13.89 5.65
C GLY A 182 5.45 -13.84 4.13
N ALA A 183 4.99 -14.86 3.42
CA ALA A 183 5.21 -14.93 1.98
C ALA A 183 4.02 -15.46 1.17
N GLY A 184 3.66 -14.74 0.11
CA GLY A 184 2.60 -15.16 -0.79
C GLY A 184 1.20 -15.10 -0.18
N ASN A 185 1.01 -14.37 0.93
CA ASN A 185 -0.32 -14.21 1.51
C ASN A 185 -1.16 -13.28 0.63
N GLY A 186 -2.46 -13.58 0.50
CA GLY A 186 -3.41 -12.85 -0.34
C GLY A 186 -4.66 -12.46 0.46
N SER A 187 -5.04 -11.19 0.41
CA SER A 187 -6.24 -10.68 1.09
C SER A 187 -7.04 -9.82 0.13
N THR A 188 -8.35 -10.06 0.09
CA THR A 188 -9.30 -9.20 -0.63
C THR A 188 -10.41 -8.79 0.34
N VAL A 189 -10.59 -7.49 0.53
CA VAL A 189 -11.66 -6.92 1.35
C VAL A 189 -12.54 -6.04 0.48
N PHE A 190 -13.84 -6.36 0.44
CA PHE A 190 -14.84 -5.58 -0.28
C PHE A 190 -15.96 -5.15 0.68
N GLN A 191 -16.07 -3.84 0.92
CA GLN A 191 -17.07 -3.25 1.80
C GLN A 191 -17.97 -2.29 1.03
N PHE A 192 -19.25 -2.63 0.93
CA PHE A 192 -20.27 -1.79 0.30
C PHE A 192 -21.35 -1.40 1.32
N GLY A 193 -21.41 -0.12 1.67
CA GLY A 193 -22.49 0.46 2.48
C GLY A 193 -21.99 1.38 3.59
N LEU A 194 -22.52 1.20 4.81
CA LEU A 194 -22.29 2.12 5.93
C LEU A 194 -21.67 1.39 7.11
N ALA A 195 -20.55 1.89 7.62
CA ALA A 195 -19.97 1.43 8.88
C ALA A 195 -19.71 -0.09 8.92
N ASN A 196 -19.29 -0.69 7.80
CA ASN A 196 -18.79 -2.06 7.82
C ASN A 196 -17.33 -2.05 8.30
N ASP A 197 -16.94 -3.11 9.00
CA ASP A 197 -15.64 -3.25 9.65
C ASP A 197 -15.02 -4.62 9.35
N SER A 198 -13.78 -4.64 8.89
CA SER A 198 -13.08 -5.86 8.50
C SER A 198 -11.65 -5.84 9.04
N ASP A 199 -11.26 -6.93 9.72
CA ASP A 199 -9.90 -7.17 10.19
C ASP A 199 -9.41 -8.50 9.60
N VAL A 200 -8.29 -8.47 8.88
CA VAL A 200 -7.66 -9.66 8.29
C VAL A 200 -6.20 -9.73 8.70
N ASP A 201 -5.85 -10.70 9.56
CA ASP A 201 -4.47 -11.01 9.95
C ASP A 201 -4.04 -12.38 9.38
N GLN A 202 -3.03 -12.35 8.51
CA GLN A 202 -2.46 -13.52 7.86
C GLN A 202 -0.98 -13.67 8.18
N ILE A 203 -0.66 -14.69 8.98
CA ILE A 203 0.71 -15.01 9.37
C ILE A 203 1.11 -16.36 8.76
N GLY A 204 2.09 -16.35 7.87
CA GLY A 204 2.69 -17.55 7.31
C GLY A 204 2.86 -17.49 5.81
N ILE A 205 2.48 -18.56 5.12
CA ILE A 205 2.78 -18.73 3.69
C ILE A 205 1.50 -19.09 2.94
N LEU A 206 1.23 -18.39 1.85
CA LEU A 206 0.13 -18.69 0.91
C LEU A 206 -1.25 -18.70 1.56
N ASN A 207 -1.47 -17.99 2.68
CA ASN A 207 -2.81 -17.87 3.25
C ASN A 207 -3.66 -16.93 2.39
N THR A 208 -4.93 -17.26 2.19
CA THR A 208 -5.88 -16.51 1.36
C THR A 208 -7.13 -16.16 2.16
N SER A 209 -7.55 -14.90 2.10
CA SER A 209 -8.74 -14.40 2.78
C SER A 209 -9.54 -13.53 1.83
N THR A 210 -10.86 -13.76 1.77
CA THR A 210 -11.81 -12.89 1.10
C THR A 210 -12.88 -12.48 2.12
N VAL A 211 -13.08 -11.18 2.28
CA VAL A 211 -14.14 -10.61 3.11
C VAL A 211 -15.02 -9.73 2.24
N ALA A 212 -16.32 -10.04 2.16
CA ALA A 212 -17.31 -9.26 1.43
C ALA A 212 -18.45 -8.84 2.36
N GLN A 213 -18.59 -7.53 2.61
CA GLN A 213 -19.60 -6.97 3.51
C GLN A 213 -20.51 -6.01 2.75
N LEU A 214 -21.75 -6.42 2.53
CA LEU A 214 -22.76 -5.66 1.81
C LEU A 214 -23.88 -5.25 2.77
N GLY A 215 -23.86 -3.99 3.20
CA GLY A 215 -24.92 -3.42 4.01
C GLY A 215 -24.42 -2.48 5.10
N ILE A 216 -24.92 -2.63 6.32
CA ILE A 216 -24.65 -1.69 7.41
C ILE A 216 -24.15 -2.41 8.65
N GLY A 217 -23.04 -1.95 9.22
CA GLY A 217 -22.59 -2.41 10.52
C GLY A 217 -22.15 -3.87 10.55
N ASN A 218 -21.79 -4.46 9.40
CA ASN A 218 -21.27 -5.83 9.40
C ASN A 218 -19.81 -5.81 9.86
N GLU A 219 -19.40 -6.84 10.61
CA GLU A 219 -18.11 -6.97 11.26
C GLU A 219 -17.52 -8.35 10.94
N SER A 220 -16.28 -8.40 10.47
CA SER A 220 -15.61 -9.64 10.10
C SER A 220 -14.17 -9.63 10.57
N ASP A 221 -13.81 -10.61 11.40
CA ASP A 221 -12.45 -10.85 11.84
C ASP A 221 -11.95 -12.18 11.25
N VAL A 222 -10.87 -12.14 10.47
CA VAL A 222 -10.23 -13.32 9.90
C VAL A 222 -8.79 -13.41 10.38
N PHE A 223 -8.48 -14.44 11.17
CA PHE A 223 -7.13 -14.76 11.60
C PHE A 223 -6.67 -16.08 10.99
N GLN A 224 -5.58 -16.05 10.23
CA GLN A 224 -4.98 -17.22 9.59
C GLN A 224 -3.51 -17.36 9.99
N PHE A 225 -3.18 -18.45 10.68
CA PHE A 225 -1.81 -18.80 11.04
C PHE A 225 -1.38 -20.12 10.42
N GLY A 226 -0.39 -20.07 9.51
CA GLY A 226 0.29 -21.25 8.97
C GLY A 226 0.40 -21.26 7.45
N LEU A 227 0.08 -22.39 6.82
CA LEU A 227 0.35 -22.63 5.39
C LEU A 227 -0.94 -22.86 4.61
N ALA A 228 -1.21 -22.05 3.61
CA ALA A 228 -2.29 -22.26 2.65
C ALA A 228 -3.66 -22.45 3.32
N ASN A 229 -3.95 -21.67 4.36
CA ASN A 229 -5.31 -21.58 4.88
C ASN A 229 -6.13 -20.64 3.99
N ASP A 230 -7.42 -20.92 3.85
CA ASP A 230 -8.33 -20.25 2.93
C ASP A 230 -9.63 -19.91 3.65
N SER A 231 -10.03 -18.63 3.62
CA SER A 231 -11.22 -18.14 4.30
C SER A 231 -12.04 -17.26 3.36
N ASP A 232 -13.33 -17.54 3.25
CA ASP A 232 -14.32 -16.69 2.56
C ASP A 232 -15.39 -16.30 3.58
N VAL A 233 -15.54 -15.00 3.83
CA VAL A 233 -16.59 -14.43 4.67
C VAL A 233 -17.44 -13.50 3.82
N THR A 234 -18.70 -13.87 3.60
CA THR A 234 -19.70 -13.03 2.94
C THR A 234 -20.83 -12.68 3.90
N GLN A 235 -21.01 -11.38 4.16
CA GLN A 235 -22.07 -10.82 5.00
C GLN A 235 -22.96 -9.88 4.18
N ILE A 236 -24.25 -10.18 4.10
CA ILE A 236 -25.23 -9.36 3.37
C ILE A 236 -26.34 -8.97 4.34
N GLY A 237 -26.45 -7.69 4.67
CA GLY A 237 -27.50 -7.16 5.52
C GLY A 237 -26.96 -6.26 6.62
N PHE A 238 -27.46 -6.45 7.83
CA PHE A 238 -27.28 -5.50 8.92
C PHE A 238 -26.71 -6.19 10.15
N PHE A 239 -25.66 -5.61 10.73
CA PHE A 239 -25.14 -6.02 12.04
C PHE A 239 -24.79 -7.51 12.13
N ASN A 240 -24.24 -8.09 11.06
CA ASN A 240 -23.73 -9.46 11.08
C ASN A 240 -22.28 -9.46 11.57
N THR A 241 -21.94 -10.40 12.45
CA THR A 241 -20.58 -10.59 12.97
C THR A 241 -20.07 -11.97 12.58
N SER A 242 -18.85 -12.05 12.06
CA SER A 242 -18.16 -13.30 11.73
C SER A 242 -16.75 -13.29 12.28
N LEU A 243 -16.39 -14.35 13.00
CA LEU A 243 -15.02 -14.60 13.46
C LEU A 243 -14.53 -15.91 12.83
N VAL A 244 -13.48 -15.85 12.03
CA VAL A 244 -12.80 -17.02 11.46
C VAL A 244 -11.37 -17.10 11.99
N ASN A 245 -11.04 -18.23 12.59
CA ASN A 245 -9.71 -18.51 13.12
C ASN A 245 -9.22 -19.85 12.56
N GLN A 246 -8.17 -19.82 11.74
CA GLN A 246 -7.58 -20.98 11.09
C GLN A 246 -6.10 -21.12 11.48
N ILE A 247 -5.78 -22.15 12.26
CA ILE A 247 -4.42 -22.44 12.70
C ILE A 247 -4.00 -23.79 12.13
N GLY A 248 -2.95 -23.79 11.31
CA GLY A 248 -2.35 -24.98 10.73
C GLY A 248 -2.21 -24.87 9.23
N ALA A 249 -2.59 -25.91 8.48
CA ALA A 249 -2.38 -25.91 7.04
C ALA A 249 -3.58 -26.41 6.24
N PHE A 250 -3.82 -25.82 5.06
CA PHE A 250 -4.88 -26.27 4.16
C PHE A 250 -6.27 -26.27 4.80
N ASN A 251 -6.52 -25.39 5.78
CA ASN A 251 -7.85 -25.25 6.36
C ASN A 251 -8.69 -24.34 5.45
N THR A 252 -9.95 -24.69 5.22
CA THR A 252 -10.90 -23.94 4.39
C THR A 252 -12.14 -23.59 5.20
N SER A 253 -12.56 -22.33 5.19
CA SER A 253 -13.75 -21.85 5.91
C SER A 253 -14.59 -20.96 5.01
N ASP A 254 -15.86 -21.33 4.83
CA ASP A 254 -16.86 -20.51 4.14
C ASP A 254 -17.92 -20.01 5.14
N VAL A 255 -18.08 -18.69 5.29
CA VAL A 255 -19.14 -18.09 6.10
C VAL A 255 -20.05 -17.26 5.22
N LEU A 256 -21.35 -17.57 5.23
CA LEU A 256 -22.38 -16.81 4.54
C LEU A 256 -23.48 -16.38 5.52
N GLN A 257 -23.58 -15.08 5.78
CA GLN A 257 -24.62 -14.50 6.63
C GLN A 257 -25.51 -13.57 5.80
N THR A 258 -26.81 -13.84 5.79
CA THR A 258 -27.80 -13.02 5.05
C THR A 258 -28.91 -12.57 5.98
N GLY A 259 -29.11 -11.27 6.16
CA GLY A 259 -30.15 -10.72 7.02
C GLY A 259 -29.59 -9.91 8.19
N LEU A 260 -30.25 -9.98 9.35
CA LEU A 260 -30.00 -9.13 10.51
C LEU A 260 -29.42 -9.93 11.69
N GLY A 261 -28.32 -9.43 12.26
CA GLY A 261 -27.87 -9.80 13.60
C GLY A 261 -27.27 -11.20 13.71
N HIS A 262 -26.72 -11.75 12.63
CA HIS A 262 -26.09 -13.06 12.65
C HIS A 262 -24.75 -13.03 13.37
N ASN A 263 -24.41 -14.12 14.05
CA ASN A 263 -23.11 -14.29 14.71
C ASN A 263 -22.54 -15.66 14.33
N SER A 264 -21.35 -15.67 13.73
CA SER A 264 -20.63 -16.84 13.29
C SER A 264 -19.27 -16.89 13.97
N VAL A 265 -18.87 -18.09 14.42
CA VAL A 265 -17.53 -18.36 14.92
C VAL A 265 -17.04 -19.66 14.32
N VAL A 266 -15.98 -19.60 13.52
CA VAL A 266 -15.28 -20.76 12.96
C VAL A 266 -13.90 -20.84 13.60
N ASN A 267 -13.60 -21.96 14.25
CA ASN A 267 -12.27 -22.27 14.78
C ASN A 267 -11.78 -23.58 14.16
N GLN A 268 -10.73 -23.53 13.35
CA GLN A 268 -10.10 -24.68 12.73
C GLN A 268 -8.66 -24.81 13.20
N LEU A 269 -8.34 -25.95 13.81
CA LEU A 269 -6.98 -26.29 14.22
C LEU A 269 -6.55 -27.59 13.55
N GLY A 270 -5.41 -27.56 12.86
CA GLY A 270 -4.81 -28.75 12.25
C GLY A 270 -4.69 -28.64 10.73
N VAL A 271 -4.86 -29.75 10.04
CA VAL A 271 -4.58 -29.86 8.60
C VAL A 271 -5.83 -30.31 7.85
N GLY A 272 -6.20 -29.58 6.79
CA GLY A 272 -7.26 -30.01 5.88
C GLY A 272 -8.67 -29.89 6.45
N ASN A 273 -8.89 -29.06 7.46
CA ASN A 273 -10.24 -28.87 8.00
C ASN A 273 -11.09 -28.08 7.01
N MET A 274 -12.37 -28.42 6.90
CA MET A 274 -13.34 -27.71 6.07
C MET A 274 -14.54 -27.32 6.92
N SER A 275 -14.95 -26.06 6.85
CA SER A 275 -16.10 -25.49 7.57
C SER A 275 -16.97 -24.72 6.60
N SER A 276 -18.28 -24.82 6.77
CA SER A 276 -19.24 -23.99 6.07
C SER A 276 -20.33 -23.57 7.06
N VAL A 277 -20.51 -22.26 7.23
CA VAL A 277 -21.55 -21.66 8.06
C VAL A 277 -22.48 -20.88 7.16
N THR A 278 -23.79 -21.16 7.23
CA THR A 278 -24.80 -20.37 6.53
C THR A 278 -25.91 -19.98 7.51
N GLN A 279 -26.14 -18.68 7.66
CA GLN A 279 -27.22 -18.12 8.48
C GLN A 279 -28.09 -17.20 7.63
N SER A 280 -29.41 -17.34 7.71
CA SER A 280 -30.35 -16.51 6.95
C SER A 280 -31.63 -16.18 7.72
N ASN A 281 -32.14 -14.94 7.58
CA ASN A 281 -33.45 -14.52 8.09
C ASN A 281 -34.11 -13.44 7.22
#